data_AF-A0A554LLR2-F1
#
_entry.id   AF-A0A554LLR2-F1
#
_cell.length_a   1.000
_cell.length_b   1.000
_cell.length_c   1.000
_cell.angle_alpha   90.00
_cell.angle_beta   90.00
_cell.angle_gamma   90.00
#
_symmetry.space_group_name_H-M   'P 1'
#
loop_
_entity.id
_entity.type
_entity.pdbx_description
1 polymer ?
#
loop_
_entity_poly.entity_id
_entity_poly.type
_entity_poly.pdbx_seq_one_letter_code
_entity_poly.pdbx_strand_id
1 'polypeptide(L)'
;METKNKRIILIAVISILVAGNIILGLQYVLAYKQIQETQEEIKTQQLNARIISFLQLFIRDVLKTENEISFEKRLKLENAVRDLNEKEVLSRWEEFTASKTEAEAQERVKNLLDLLVSKLSY
;
A
#
# COMPACT_ATOMS: atom_id res chain seq x y z
N MET A 1 3.59 -24.50 61.92
CA MET A 1 3.96 -25.12 60.64
C MET A 1 3.03 -24.69 59.49
N GLU A 2 1.72 -24.53 59.73
CA GLU A 2 0.73 -24.06 58.73
C GLU A 2 1.08 -22.72 58.04
N THR A 3 1.55 -21.72 58.79
CA THR A 3 1.79 -20.36 58.26
C THR A 3 2.93 -20.28 57.25
N LYS A 4 3.97 -21.11 57.40
CA LYS A 4 5.12 -21.16 56.48
C LYS A 4 4.71 -21.75 55.12
N ASN A 5 3.91 -22.82 55.12
CA ASN A 5 3.42 -23.46 53.90
C ASN A 5 2.44 -22.55 53.14
N LYS A 6 1.55 -21.82 53.85
CA LYS A 6 0.67 -20.81 53.25
C LYS A 6 1.44 -19.69 52.56
N ARG A 7 2.56 -19.22 53.14
CA ARG A 7 3.43 -18.21 52.52
C ARG A 7 4.14 -18.72 51.27
N ILE A 8 4.63 -19.95 51.27
CA ILE A 8 5.29 -20.56 50.10
C ILE A 8 4.30 -20.71 48.94
N ILE A 9 3.09 -21.20 49.21
CA ILE A 9 2.02 -21.31 48.20
C ILE A 9 1.67 -19.94 47.65
N LEU A 10 1.52 -18.92 48.50
CA LEU A 10 1.21 -17.56 48.06
C LEU A 10 2.30 -16.99 47.14
N ILE A 11 3.58 -17.16 47.50
CA ILE A 11 4.71 -16.72 46.66
C ILE A 11 4.68 -17.45 45.32
N ALA A 12 4.48 -18.77 45.31
CA ALA A 12 4.40 -19.54 44.07
C ALA A 12 3.26 -19.05 43.16
N VAL A 13 2.08 -18.78 43.72
CA VAL A 13 0.94 -18.23 42.96
C VAL A 13 1.27 -16.85 42.40
N ILE A 14 1.86 -15.96 43.19
CA ILE A 14 2.27 -14.62 42.74
C ILE A 14 3.31 -14.74 41.62
N SER A 15 4.32 -15.61 41.76
CA SER A 15 5.33 -15.82 40.73
C SER A 15 4.73 -16.33 39.41
N ILE A 16 3.76 -17.26 39.47
CA ILE A 16 3.05 -17.74 38.28
C ILE A 16 2.25 -16.62 37.64
N LEU A 17 1.54 -15.80 38.44
CA LEU A 17 0.78 -14.66 37.92
C LEU A 17 1.70 -13.63 37.25
N VAL A 18 2.84 -13.30 37.86
CA VAL A 18 3.82 -12.37 37.28
C VAL A 18 4.39 -12.93 35.98
N ALA A 19 4.84 -14.19 35.96
CA ALA A 19 5.35 -14.84 34.76
C ALA A 19 4.30 -14.90 33.65
N GLY A 20 3.05 -15.22 33.99
CA GLY A 20 1.94 -15.22 33.04
C GLY A 20 1.69 -13.85 32.41
N ASN A 21 1.67 -12.79 33.22
CA ASN A 21 1.50 -11.42 32.70
C ASN A 21 2.67 -10.99 31.80
N ILE A 22 3.91 -11.38 32.13
CA ILE A 22 5.08 -11.10 31.29
C ILE A 22 4.95 -11.80 29.93
N ILE A 23 4.60 -13.11 29.93
CA ILE A 23 4.42 -13.88 28.70
C ILE A 23 3.30 -13.29 27.84
N LEU A 24 2.16 -12.96 28.45
CA LEU A 24 1.03 -12.33 27.75
C LEU A 24 1.41 -10.96 27.18
N GLY A 25 2.16 -10.15 27.93
CA GLY A 25 2.66 -8.86 27.46
C GLY A 25 3.58 -8.99 26.25
N LEU A 26 4.50 -9.97 26.27
CA LEU A 26 5.37 -10.25 25.12
C LEU A 26 4.58 -10.72 23.89
N GLN A 27 3.63 -11.63 24.07
CA GLN A 27 2.76 -12.10 22.99
C GLN A 27 1.94 -10.96 22.39
N TYR A 28 1.42 -10.05 23.23
CA TYR A 28 0.68 -8.88 22.77
C TYR A 28 1.52 -7.97 21.87
N VAL A 29 2.76 -7.67 22.27
CA VAL A 29 3.66 -6.83 21.47
C VAL A 29 4.02 -7.50 20.14
N LEU A 30 4.30 -8.80 20.15
CA LEU A 30 4.58 -9.56 18.92
C LEU A 30 3.38 -9.58 17.98
N ALA A 31 2.18 -9.84 18.49
CA ALA A 31 0.95 -9.83 17.70
C ALA A 31 0.66 -8.43 17.13
N TYR A 32 0.87 -7.37 17.91
CA TYR A 32 0.71 -6.00 17.45
C TYR A 32 1.64 -5.66 16.29
N LYS A 33 2.92 -6.05 16.38
CA LYS A 33 3.91 -5.86 15.31
C LYS A 33 3.50 -6.60 14.03
N GLN A 34 3.06 -7.85 14.16
CA GLN A 34 2.61 -8.65 13.02
C GLN A 34 1.37 -8.05 12.33
N ILE A 35 0.45 -7.46 13.10
CA ILE A 35 -0.71 -6.74 12.55
C ILE A 35 -0.25 -5.52 11.75
N GLN A 36 0.72 -4.74 12.26
CA GLN A 36 1.24 -3.58 11.54
C GLN A 36 1.90 -3.99 10.21
N GLU A 37 2.77 -5.00 10.23
CA GLU A 37 3.43 -5.51 9.02
C GLU A 37 2.39 -6.00 7.99
N THR A 38 1.39 -6.76 8.43
CA THR A 38 0.31 -7.24 7.55
C THR A 38 -0.50 -6.07 6.97
N GLN A 39 -0.76 -5.02 7.75
CA GLN A 39 -1.50 -3.84 7.26
C GLN A 39 -0.70 -3.04 6.23
N GLU A 40 0.62 -2.96 6.38
CA GLU A 40 1.49 -2.33 5.40
C GLU A 40 1.50 -3.13 4.10
N GLU A 41 1.64 -4.45 4.17
CA GLU A 41 1.56 -5.33 2.99
C GLU A 41 0.21 -5.18 2.27
N ILE A 42 -0.91 -5.13 3.00
CA ILE A 42 -2.25 -4.92 2.41
C ILE A 42 -2.32 -3.57 1.70
N LYS A 43 -1.78 -2.51 2.28
CA LYS A 43 -1.76 -1.18 1.64
C LYS A 43 -0.95 -1.20 0.35
N THR A 44 0.21 -1.85 0.35
CA THR A 44 1.02 -2.04 -0.86
C THR A 44 0.27 -2.83 -1.92
N GLN A 45 -0.36 -3.95 -1.56
CA GLN A 45 -1.16 -4.74 -2.50
C GLN A 45 -2.34 -3.95 -3.08
N GLN A 46 -3.03 -3.14 -2.26
CA GLN A 46 -4.12 -2.29 -2.71
C GLN A 46 -3.64 -1.18 -3.65
N LEU A 47 -2.47 -0.59 -3.39
CA LEU A 47 -1.85 0.35 -4.32
C LEU A 47 -1.50 -0.35 -5.65
N ASN A 48 -0.86 -1.52 -5.59
CA ASN A 48 -0.47 -2.29 -6.78
C ASN A 48 -1.68 -2.69 -7.62
N ALA A 49 -2.77 -3.14 -7.00
CA ALA A 49 -4.02 -3.45 -7.69
C ALA A 49 -4.60 -2.23 -8.41
N ARG A 50 -4.55 -1.04 -7.79
CA ARG A 50 -5.00 0.21 -8.41
C ARG A 50 -4.08 0.66 -9.55
N ILE A 51 -2.76 0.55 -9.40
CA ILE A 51 -1.77 0.83 -10.46
C ILE A 51 -2.03 -0.08 -11.68
N ILE A 52 -2.21 -1.39 -11.46
CA ILE A 52 -2.51 -2.34 -12.53
C ILE A 52 -3.82 -1.98 -13.22
N SER A 53 -4.86 -1.65 -12.44
CA SER A 53 -6.16 -1.25 -12.99
C SER A 53 -6.06 0.01 -13.85
N PHE A 54 -5.30 1.02 -13.39
CA PHE A 54 -4.99 2.21 -14.17
C PHE A 54 -4.22 1.87 -15.45
N LEU A 55 -3.15 1.07 -15.37
CA LEU A 55 -2.37 0.65 -16.52
C LEU A 55 -3.22 -0.07 -17.58
N GLN A 56 -4.11 -0.97 -17.16
CA GLN A 56 -5.04 -1.64 -18.07
C GLN A 56 -5.96 -0.66 -18.79
N LEU A 57 -6.53 0.31 -18.04
CA LEU A 57 -7.34 1.40 -18.58
C LEU A 57 -6.55 2.23 -19.58
N PHE A 58 -5.34 2.66 -19.19
CA PHE A 58 -4.47 3.51 -19.98
C PHE A 58 -4.03 2.82 -21.27
N ILE A 59 -3.56 1.57 -21.20
CA ILE A 59 -3.16 0.81 -22.38
C ILE A 59 -4.34 0.65 -23.33
N ARG A 60 -5.51 0.23 -22.82
CA ARG A 60 -6.68 -0.02 -23.68
C ARG A 60 -7.23 1.26 -24.31
N ASP A 61 -7.39 2.30 -23.51
CA ASP A 61 -8.18 3.47 -23.88
C ASP A 61 -7.31 4.65 -24.37
N VAL A 62 -5.98 4.57 -24.24
CA VAL A 62 -5.01 5.57 -24.74
C VAL A 62 -4.03 4.97 -25.73
N LEU A 63 -3.29 3.91 -25.37
CA LEU A 63 -2.20 3.42 -26.23
C LEU A 63 -2.67 2.56 -27.41
N LYS A 64 -3.76 1.80 -27.22
CA LYS A 64 -4.31 0.90 -28.25
C LYS A 64 -5.48 1.50 -29.02
N THR A 65 -5.95 2.70 -28.67
CA THR A 65 -7.03 3.34 -29.40
C THR A 65 -6.47 4.07 -30.63
N GLU A 66 -7.10 3.85 -31.78
CA GLU A 66 -6.83 4.62 -33.00
C GLU A 66 -7.74 5.86 -33.09
N ASN A 67 -8.77 5.92 -32.24
CA ASN A 67 -9.75 7.00 -32.19
C ASN A 67 -9.40 8.03 -31.12
N GLU A 68 -9.92 9.26 -31.32
CA GLU A 68 -9.84 10.30 -30.31
C GLU A 68 -10.46 9.84 -28.98
N ILE A 69 -9.77 10.15 -27.89
CA ILE A 69 -10.21 9.82 -26.54
C ILE A 69 -11.37 10.75 -26.16
N SER A 70 -12.55 10.19 -25.90
CA SER A 70 -13.73 10.95 -25.46
C SER A 70 -13.50 11.61 -24.09
N PHE A 71 -14.26 12.68 -23.81
CA PHE A 71 -14.21 13.38 -22.52
C PHE A 71 -14.44 12.43 -21.33
N GLU A 72 -15.40 11.52 -21.43
CA GLU A 72 -15.69 10.53 -20.38
C GLU A 72 -14.48 9.62 -20.11
N LYS A 73 -13.79 9.16 -21.16
CA LYS A 73 -12.56 8.37 -21.01
C LYS A 73 -11.43 9.17 -20.36
N ARG A 74 -11.25 10.45 -20.75
CA ARG A 74 -10.27 11.35 -20.12
C ARG A 74 -10.55 11.53 -18.63
N LEU A 75 -11.79 11.83 -18.27
CA LEU A 75 -12.21 11.99 -16.88
C LEU A 75 -11.99 10.70 -16.06
N LYS A 76 -12.31 9.54 -16.65
CA LYS A 76 -12.07 8.25 -16.00
C LYS A 76 -10.58 7.99 -15.75
N LEU A 77 -9.71 8.33 -16.69
CA LEU A 77 -8.25 8.19 -16.54
C LEU A 77 -7.71 9.15 -15.48
N GLU A 78 -8.14 10.42 -15.49
CA GLU A 78 -7.72 11.42 -14.50
C GLU A 78 -8.15 11.02 -13.08
N ASN A 79 -9.39 10.55 -12.92
CA ASN A 79 -9.86 10.02 -11.64
C ASN A 79 -9.05 8.80 -11.21
N ALA A 80 -8.78 7.86 -12.13
CA ALA A 80 -8.00 6.66 -11.83
C ALA A 80 -6.57 7.00 -11.39
N VAL A 81 -5.91 7.99 -12.01
CA VAL A 81 -4.57 8.47 -11.58
C VAL A 81 -4.65 9.14 -10.22
N ARG A 82 -5.64 10.01 -9.98
CA ARG A 82 -5.83 10.67 -8.69
C ARG A 82 -6.08 9.67 -7.56
N ASP A 83 -6.81 8.60 -7.85
CA ASP A 83 -7.15 7.55 -6.88
C ASP A 83 -5.94 6.70 -6.45
N LEU A 84 -4.82 6.78 -7.18
CA LEU A 84 -3.54 6.20 -6.75
C LEU A 84 -2.98 6.93 -5.53
N ASN A 85 -3.36 8.20 -5.32
CA ASN A 85 -2.85 9.07 -4.26
C ASN A 85 -1.31 9.23 -4.25
N GLU A 86 -0.69 9.05 -5.41
CA GLU A 86 0.76 9.17 -5.62
C GLU A 86 1.06 10.49 -6.35
N LYS A 87 1.56 11.49 -5.62
CA LYS A 87 1.83 12.84 -6.16
C LYS A 87 2.76 12.82 -7.37
N GLU A 88 3.80 11.98 -7.32
CA GLU A 88 4.76 11.83 -8.41
C GLU A 88 4.08 11.29 -9.68
N VAL A 89 3.20 10.30 -9.53
CA VAL A 89 2.46 9.72 -10.65
C VAL A 89 1.50 10.74 -11.25
N LEU A 90 0.79 11.51 -10.41
CA LEU A 90 -0.08 12.59 -10.88
C LEU A 90 0.71 13.66 -11.64
N SER A 91 1.88 14.05 -11.14
CA SER A 91 2.74 15.03 -11.80
C SER A 91 3.21 14.53 -13.17
N ARG A 92 3.63 13.26 -13.29
CA ARG A 92 4.02 12.66 -14.59
C ARG A 92 2.84 12.54 -15.55
N TRP A 93 1.64 12.26 -15.03
CA TRP A 93 0.42 12.26 -15.82
C TRP A 93 0.10 13.64 -16.38
N GLU A 94 0.14 14.69 -15.55
CA GLU A 94 -0.08 16.07 -15.96
C GLU A 94 0.93 16.49 -17.03
N GLU A 95 2.22 16.17 -16.83
CA GLU A 95 3.27 16.34 -17.82
C GLU A 95 2.89 15.66 -19.15
N PHE A 96 2.49 14.39 -19.12
CA PHE A 96 2.08 13.65 -20.33
C PHE A 96 0.91 14.35 -21.04
N THR A 97 -0.15 14.73 -20.32
CA THR A 97 -1.33 15.38 -20.90
C THR A 97 -1.06 16.80 -21.42
N ALA A 98 -0.03 17.47 -20.91
CA ALA A 98 0.41 18.80 -21.34
C ALA A 98 1.40 18.76 -22.52
N SER A 99 1.66 17.58 -23.10
CA SER A 99 2.56 17.43 -24.26
C SER A 99 2.03 18.20 -25.47
N LYS A 100 2.91 18.96 -26.12
CA LYS A 100 2.55 19.74 -27.32
C LYS A 100 2.92 19.03 -28.61
N THR A 101 3.81 18.07 -28.54
CA THR A 101 4.32 17.29 -29.67
C THR A 101 4.20 15.80 -29.38
N GLU A 102 4.14 15.00 -30.44
CA GLU A 102 4.13 13.55 -30.31
C GLU A 102 5.43 13.04 -29.65
N ALA A 103 6.58 13.63 -30.00
CA ALA A 103 7.86 13.26 -29.39
C ALA A 103 7.86 13.50 -27.87
N GLU A 104 7.37 14.66 -27.42
CA GLU A 104 7.18 14.93 -25.97
C GLU A 104 6.22 13.94 -25.33
N ALA A 105 5.09 13.65 -25.97
CA ALA A 105 4.11 12.71 -25.45
C ALA A 105 4.69 11.30 -25.31
N GLN A 106 5.46 10.85 -26.30
CA GLN A 106 6.14 9.55 -26.29
C GLN A 106 7.23 9.48 -25.21
N GLU A 107 7.96 10.56 -24.96
CA GLU A 107 8.95 10.59 -23.88
C GLU A 107 8.27 10.58 -22.50
N ARG A 108 7.29 11.46 -22.29
CA ARG A 108 6.59 11.59 -21.01
C ARG A 108 5.78 10.35 -20.66
N VAL A 109 5.18 9.67 -21.64
CA VAL A 109 4.48 8.41 -21.38
C VAL A 109 5.44 7.29 -20.98
N LYS A 110 6.65 7.22 -21.56
CA LYS A 110 7.67 6.25 -21.13
C LYS A 110 8.08 6.49 -19.69
N ASN A 111 8.32 7.74 -19.32
CA ASN A 111 8.67 8.12 -17.95
C ASN A 111 7.54 7.78 -16.95
N LEU A 112 6.27 8.01 -17.33
CA LEU A 112 5.13 7.62 -16.52
C LEU A 112 5.05 6.10 -16.34
N LEU A 113 5.20 5.32 -17.42
CA LEU A 113 5.14 3.87 -17.36
C LEU A 113 6.29 3.29 -16.53
N ASP A 114 7.50 3.82 -16.68
CA ASP A 114 8.66 3.42 -15.88
C ASP A 114 8.43 3.68 -14.38
N LEU A 115 7.90 4.85 -14.03
CA LEU A 115 7.52 5.18 -12.65
C LEU A 115 6.47 4.21 -12.10
N LEU A 116 5.42 3.92 -12.85
CA LEU A 116 4.36 3.00 -12.42
C LEU A 116 4.88 1.58 -12.19
N VAL A 117 5.77 1.10 -13.06
CA VAL A 117 6.41 -0.22 -12.89
C VAL A 117 7.35 -0.23 -11.67
N SER A 118 8.10 0.85 -11.44
CA SER A 118 8.98 0.95 -10.27
C SER A 118 8.20 0.89 -8.95
N LYS A 119 6.99 1.48 -8.90
CA LYS A 119 6.10 1.46 -7.73
C LYS A 119 5.45 0.10 -7.49
N LEU A 120 5.35 -0.77 -8.50
CA LEU A 120 4.86 -2.16 -8.34
C LEU A 120 5.89 -3.10 -7.71
N SER A 121 7.17 -2.72 -7.74
CA SER A 121 8.29 -3.57 -7.30
C SER A 121 8.70 -3.34 -5.84
N TYR A 122 7.98 -2.47 -5.14
CA TYR A 122 8.08 -2.20 -3.71
C TYR A 122 6.78 -2.62 -3.00
#